data_AF-A0A328BZI3-F1
#
_entry.id   AF-A0A328BZI3-F1
#
_cell.length_a   1.000
_cell.length_b   1.000
_cell.length_c   1.000
_cell.angle_alpha   90.00
_cell.angle_beta   90.00
_cell.angle_gamma   90.00
#
_symmetry.space_group_name_H-M   'P 1'
#
loop_
_entity.id
_entity.type
_entity.pdbx_description
1 polymer ?
#
loop_
_entity_poly.entity_id
_entity_poly.type
_entity_poly.pdbx_seq_one_letter_code
_entity_poly.pdbx_strand_id
1 'polypeptide(L)'
;MKKRIQLILLTLSIIPLTSCHFEKSDQELFEETLNPTPPTIQQTKPRLLLLSSGMPEFKDFISIMGQNGAVITMWSVDRRSWLWMYPPLSSQDFGKLRNWRIERSFRQEHFRFTNQQMGSCMQAYGNGVIQDSCDPNNLDQDFELLPTSTGAVFIKSVSQQRCLTYNAVSTTGYFTLTLDRCDDKKITPLHDQTFYLTPPLLNASPLK
;
A
#
# COMPACT_ATOMS: atom_id res chain seq x y z
N MET A 1 -27.96 84.81 -15.48
CA MET A 1 -28.85 83.94 -16.29
C MET A 1 -28.81 82.53 -15.73
N LYS A 2 -29.95 81.85 -15.72
CA LYS A 2 -30.24 80.54 -15.11
C LYS A 2 -29.52 79.35 -15.80
N LYS A 3 -29.44 78.24 -15.03
CA LYS A 3 -29.32 76.80 -15.38
C LYS A 3 -27.90 76.23 -15.28
N ARG A 4 -27.69 75.00 -14.82
CA ARG A 4 -28.48 73.97 -14.11
C ARG A 4 -27.43 72.96 -13.61
N ILE A 5 -27.68 72.39 -12.44
CA ILE A 5 -26.94 71.28 -11.85
C ILE A 5 -27.16 70.02 -12.70
N GLN A 6 -26.10 69.25 -12.95
CA GLN A 6 -26.21 67.82 -13.23
C GLN A 6 -25.00 67.08 -12.68
N LEU A 7 -25.23 66.45 -11.52
CA LEU A 7 -24.41 65.43 -10.89
C LEU A 7 -24.65 64.11 -11.65
N ILE A 8 -23.63 63.30 -11.96
CA ILE A 8 -23.74 61.84 -12.09
C ILE A 8 -22.34 61.17 -12.14
N LEU A 9 -22.14 60.33 -11.11
CA LEU A 9 -21.35 59.10 -10.94
C LEU A 9 -19.91 58.95 -11.46
N LEU A 10 -18.99 58.89 -10.50
CA LEU A 10 -17.72 58.17 -10.53
C LEU A 10 -17.96 56.65 -10.53
N THR A 11 -17.41 55.92 -11.50
CA THR A 11 -17.10 54.49 -11.35
C THR A 11 -15.67 54.23 -11.82
N LEU A 12 -14.80 53.93 -10.85
CA LEU A 12 -13.43 53.45 -11.07
C LEU A 12 -13.51 51.94 -11.38
N SER A 13 -13.07 51.54 -12.56
CA SER A 13 -12.92 50.13 -12.93
C SER A 13 -11.47 49.71 -12.66
N ILE A 14 -11.23 48.92 -11.62
CA ILE A 14 -9.97 48.21 -11.39
C ILE A 14 -10.29 46.72 -11.52
N ILE A 15 -9.76 46.06 -12.55
CA ILE A 15 -9.68 44.61 -12.66
C ILE A 15 -8.19 44.27 -12.75
N PRO A 16 -7.66 43.53 -11.77
CA PRO A 16 -6.80 42.43 -12.14
C PRO A 16 -7.39 41.10 -11.66
N LEU A 17 -7.49 40.18 -12.61
CA LEU A 17 -7.64 38.75 -12.39
C LEU A 17 -6.41 38.25 -11.64
N THR A 18 -6.58 37.77 -10.41
CA THR A 18 -5.66 36.81 -9.80
C THR A 18 -6.40 35.52 -9.55
N SER A 19 -6.20 34.60 -10.48
CA SER A 19 -6.49 33.18 -10.33
C SER A 19 -5.67 32.64 -9.15
N CYS A 20 -6.32 32.25 -8.06
CA CYS A 20 -5.67 31.49 -7.00
C CYS A 20 -5.40 30.07 -7.49
N HIS A 21 -4.21 29.86 -8.06
CA HIS A 21 -3.62 28.52 -8.12
C HIS A 21 -3.05 28.23 -6.72
N PHE A 22 -3.65 27.29 -6.01
CA PHE A 22 -3.11 26.78 -4.75
C PHE A 22 -2.04 25.75 -5.11
N GLU A 23 -0.78 26.18 -5.23
CA GLU A 23 0.35 25.25 -5.25
C GLU A 23 0.53 24.71 -3.82
N LYS A 24 0.42 23.39 -3.69
CA LYS A 24 0.59 22.68 -2.43
C LYS A 24 2.06 22.78 -1.99
N SER A 25 2.30 23.11 -0.73
CA SER A 25 3.65 23.30 -0.19
C SER A 25 4.43 21.99 -0.13
N ASP A 26 5.75 22.04 -0.36
CA ASP A 26 6.66 20.89 -0.27
C ASP A 26 6.63 20.20 1.12
N GLN A 27 6.29 20.93 2.19
CA GLN A 27 6.11 20.35 3.52
C GLN A 27 4.85 19.49 3.62
N GLU A 28 3.76 19.90 3.00
CA GLU A 28 2.52 19.12 2.99
C GLU A 28 2.68 17.87 2.11
N LEU A 29 3.48 17.97 1.05
CA LEU A 29 3.85 16.82 0.22
C LEU A 29 4.70 15.80 1.01
N PHE A 30 5.65 16.28 1.81
CA PHE A 30 6.46 15.42 2.66
C PHE A 30 5.63 14.75 3.78
N GLU A 31 4.72 15.47 4.42
CA GLU A 31 3.87 14.92 5.48
C GLU A 31 2.85 13.90 4.95
N GLU A 32 2.30 14.13 3.75
CA GLU A 32 1.46 13.16 3.04
C GLU A 32 2.22 11.88 2.64
N THR A 33 3.52 11.99 2.34
CA THR A 33 4.35 10.78 2.16
C THR A 33 4.60 10.02 3.46
N LEU A 34 4.41 10.62 4.64
CA LEU A 34 4.63 9.91 5.90
C LEU A 34 3.35 9.27 6.45
N ASN A 35 2.17 9.78 6.06
CA ASN A 35 0.89 9.29 6.53
C ASN A 35 -0.19 9.39 5.41
N PRO A 36 -0.12 8.53 4.39
CA PRO A 36 -1.02 8.58 3.24
C PRO A 36 -2.47 8.29 3.65
N THR A 37 -3.45 8.80 2.90
CA THR A 37 -4.85 8.34 2.96
C THR A 37 -5.26 7.89 1.55
N PRO A 38 -5.95 6.75 1.36
CA PRO A 38 -6.36 6.30 0.03
C PRO A 38 -7.49 7.18 -0.54
N PRO A 39 -7.35 7.83 -1.73
CA PRO A 39 -8.49 8.45 -2.42
C PRO A 39 -9.44 7.47 -3.14
N THR A 40 -10.51 8.00 -3.77
CA THR A 40 -11.55 7.22 -4.47
C THR A 40 -11.09 6.81 -5.89
N ILE A 41 -11.34 5.55 -6.27
CA ILE A 41 -10.74 4.84 -7.41
C ILE A 41 -11.15 5.40 -8.80
N GLN A 42 -10.17 5.73 -9.64
CA GLN A 42 -10.28 5.65 -11.10
C GLN A 42 -9.09 4.84 -11.63
N GLN A 43 -9.36 3.72 -12.30
CA GLN A 43 -8.33 2.77 -12.73
C GLN A 43 -8.43 2.50 -14.23
N THR A 44 -7.33 2.77 -14.95
CA THR A 44 -7.11 2.35 -16.34
C THR A 44 -6.27 1.09 -16.38
N LYS A 45 -6.62 0.20 -17.31
CA LYS A 45 -6.19 -1.21 -17.40
C LYS A 45 -4.97 -1.41 -18.31
N PRO A 46 -3.85 -2.00 -17.84
CA PRO A 46 -2.79 -2.48 -18.72
C PRO A 46 -2.82 -3.99 -19.00
N ARG A 47 -2.21 -4.38 -20.13
CA ARG A 47 -2.20 -5.71 -20.76
C ARG A 47 -0.90 -6.47 -20.42
N LEU A 48 -1.02 -7.78 -20.16
CA LEU A 48 0.05 -8.68 -19.67
C LEU A 48 0.81 -9.39 -20.82
N LEU A 49 2.10 -9.70 -20.59
CA LEU A 49 2.90 -10.70 -21.34
C LEU A 49 3.72 -11.57 -20.37
N LEU A 50 4.03 -12.81 -20.76
CA LEU A 50 4.38 -13.96 -19.91
C LEU A 50 5.72 -14.64 -20.32
N LEU A 51 6.26 -15.52 -19.43
CA LEU A 51 7.26 -16.63 -19.56
C LEU A 51 8.57 -16.37 -18.75
N SER A 52 9.30 -17.30 -18.10
CA SER A 52 9.43 -18.78 -18.03
C SER A 52 10.22 -19.22 -16.74
N SER A 53 10.41 -20.54 -16.51
CA SER A 53 10.55 -21.39 -15.28
C SER A 53 11.94 -21.82 -14.70
N GLY A 54 11.99 -22.29 -13.41
CA GLY A 54 12.78 -23.49 -12.94
C GLY A 54 13.23 -23.57 -11.44
N MET A 55 13.07 -24.73 -10.75
CA MET A 55 13.15 -25.07 -9.28
C MET A 55 11.85 -24.77 -8.49
N PRO A 56 11.53 -25.35 -7.28
CA PRO A 56 10.25 -25.08 -6.61
C PRO A 56 10.29 -23.70 -5.95
N GLU A 57 10.46 -22.70 -6.79
CA GLU A 57 9.70 -21.47 -6.75
C GLU A 57 8.29 -21.82 -6.27
N PHE A 58 7.82 -21.19 -5.19
CA PHE A 58 6.40 -21.17 -4.91
C PHE A 58 5.76 -20.46 -6.10
N LYS A 59 5.45 -21.24 -7.15
CA LYS A 59 4.75 -20.74 -8.34
C LYS A 59 3.34 -20.34 -8.00
N ASP A 60 2.88 -20.81 -6.85
CA ASP A 60 1.60 -20.53 -6.27
C ASP A 60 1.65 -19.18 -5.56
N PHE A 61 0.62 -18.40 -5.82
CA PHE A 61 0.38 -17.15 -5.11
C PHE A 61 -0.23 -17.45 -3.75
N ILE A 62 -0.07 -16.52 -2.82
CA ILE A 62 -0.69 -16.53 -1.50
C ILE A 62 -1.42 -15.21 -1.26
N SER A 63 -2.26 -15.16 -0.23
CA SER A 63 -2.58 -13.92 0.45
C SER A 63 -1.87 -13.85 1.80
N ILE A 64 -1.52 -12.63 2.21
CA ILE A 64 -0.91 -12.36 3.51
C ILE A 64 -2.00 -11.74 4.38
N MET A 65 -2.51 -12.50 5.34
CA MET A 65 -3.73 -12.19 6.08
C MET A 65 -3.43 -11.84 7.54
N GLY A 66 -3.97 -10.74 8.06
CA GLY A 66 -3.95 -10.43 9.49
C GLY A 66 -4.99 -11.23 10.28
N GLN A 67 -4.92 -11.19 11.61
CA GLN A 67 -5.87 -11.83 12.52
C GLN A 67 -7.32 -11.33 12.35
N ASN A 68 -7.51 -10.13 11.81
CA ASN A 68 -8.81 -9.57 11.49
C ASN A 68 -9.38 -10.04 10.12
N GLY A 69 -8.69 -10.93 9.42
CA GLY A 69 -9.09 -11.44 8.11
C GLY A 69 -8.81 -10.49 6.94
N ALA A 70 -8.27 -9.30 7.19
CA ALA A 70 -7.84 -8.40 6.13
C ALA A 70 -6.52 -8.87 5.49
N VAL A 71 -6.39 -8.70 4.18
CA VAL A 71 -5.20 -9.12 3.43
C VAL A 71 -4.40 -7.91 2.95
N ILE A 72 -3.07 -8.03 2.94
CA ILE A 72 -2.19 -7.01 2.35
C ILE A 72 -2.48 -6.92 0.85
N THR A 73 -2.70 -5.71 0.36
CA THR A 73 -3.03 -5.44 -1.04
C THR A 73 -2.46 -4.11 -1.51
N MET A 74 -2.26 -4.03 -2.82
CA MET A 74 -2.14 -2.75 -3.50
C MET A 74 -3.53 -2.12 -3.59
N TRP A 75 -3.63 -0.83 -3.27
CA TRP A 75 -4.83 -0.03 -3.51
C TRP A 75 -4.70 0.82 -4.78
N SER A 76 -3.52 1.40 -5.03
CA SER A 76 -3.16 2.01 -6.32
C SER A 76 -2.17 1.14 -7.08
N VAL A 77 -2.21 1.22 -8.41
CA VAL A 77 -1.21 0.60 -9.32
C VAL A 77 -0.04 1.53 -9.61
N ASP A 78 -0.10 2.78 -9.13
CA ASP A 78 0.97 3.76 -9.27
C ASP A 78 2.20 3.32 -8.49
N ARG A 79 3.36 3.36 -9.16
CA ARG A 79 4.65 3.02 -8.56
C ARG A 79 4.86 3.83 -7.28
N ARG A 80 5.42 3.19 -6.25
CA ARG A 80 5.66 3.77 -4.92
C ARG A 80 4.40 4.13 -4.13
N SER A 81 3.24 3.63 -4.54
CA SER A 81 2.03 3.70 -3.71
C SER A 81 2.11 2.78 -2.50
N TRP A 82 1.47 3.22 -1.43
CA TRP A 82 1.39 2.48 -0.17
C TRP A 82 0.55 1.22 -0.29
N LEU A 83 0.98 0.19 0.42
CA LEU A 83 0.20 -1.01 0.62
C LEU A 83 -0.72 -0.84 1.83
N TRP A 84 -1.88 -1.47 1.72
CA TRP A 84 -2.95 -1.40 2.71
C TRP A 84 -3.46 -2.79 3.01
N MET A 85 -4.27 -2.92 4.04
CA MET A 85 -4.99 -4.16 4.32
C MET A 85 -6.49 -3.96 4.12
N TYR A 86 -7.11 -4.83 3.32
CA TYR A 86 -8.56 -4.83 3.10
C TYR A 86 -9.14 -6.22 3.34
N PRO A 87 -10.30 -6.35 4.00
CA PRO A 87 -11.07 -7.58 4.02
C PRO A 87 -11.37 -8.08 2.59
N PRO A 88 -11.28 -9.39 2.31
CA PRO A 88 -11.64 -9.94 1.01
C PRO A 88 -13.07 -9.58 0.56
N LEU A 89 -14.00 -9.48 1.51
CA LEU A 89 -15.40 -9.12 1.27
C LEU A 89 -15.59 -7.70 0.73
N SER A 90 -14.76 -6.74 1.15
CA SER A 90 -14.85 -5.32 0.76
C SER A 90 -13.88 -4.92 -0.36
N SER A 91 -13.10 -5.87 -0.89
CA SER A 91 -12.06 -5.62 -1.90
C SER A 91 -12.13 -6.58 -3.09
N GLN A 92 -13.30 -7.15 -3.36
CA GLN A 92 -13.49 -8.16 -4.41
C GLN A 92 -13.07 -7.67 -5.79
N ASP A 93 -13.30 -6.39 -6.06
CA ASP A 93 -12.97 -5.67 -7.29
C ASP A 93 -11.46 -5.44 -7.48
N PHE A 94 -10.64 -5.54 -6.42
CA PHE A 94 -9.18 -5.39 -6.53
C PHE A 94 -8.54 -6.57 -7.28
N GLY A 95 -9.26 -7.68 -7.44
CA GLY A 95 -8.82 -8.84 -8.20
C GLY A 95 -7.50 -9.41 -7.66
N LYS A 96 -6.50 -9.50 -8.55
CA LYS A 96 -5.20 -10.15 -8.29
C LYS A 96 -4.19 -9.25 -7.56
N LEU A 97 -4.52 -7.97 -7.32
CA LEU A 97 -3.68 -7.06 -6.53
C LEU A 97 -3.49 -7.49 -5.06
N ARG A 98 -4.36 -8.40 -4.59
CA ARG A 98 -4.38 -8.95 -3.23
C ARG A 98 -3.51 -10.20 -3.05
N ASN A 99 -2.91 -10.68 -4.14
CA ASN A 99 -2.18 -11.93 -4.16
C ASN A 99 -0.70 -11.67 -4.42
N TRP A 100 0.15 -12.40 -3.69
CA TRP A 100 1.59 -12.22 -3.66
C TRP A 100 2.28 -13.55 -3.91
N ARG A 101 3.46 -13.51 -4.50
CA ARG A 101 4.37 -14.64 -4.57
C ARG A 101 5.49 -14.43 -3.57
N ILE A 102 5.83 -15.47 -2.81
CA ILE A 102 7.02 -15.48 -1.96
C ILE A 102 8.19 -16.02 -2.78
N GLU A 103 9.18 -15.17 -3.02
CA GLU A 103 10.40 -15.52 -3.74
C GLU A 103 11.58 -15.46 -2.78
N ARG A 104 12.56 -16.36 -2.92
CA ARG A 104 13.80 -16.24 -2.17
C ARG A 104 14.54 -15.00 -2.65
N SER A 105 15.05 -14.22 -1.71
CA SER A 105 16.01 -13.17 -2.01
C SER A 105 17.35 -13.79 -2.46
N PHE A 106 18.22 -12.95 -3.03
CA PHE A 106 19.61 -13.30 -3.29
C PHE A 106 20.36 -13.78 -2.03
N ARG A 107 19.94 -13.31 -0.84
CA ARG A 107 20.41 -13.83 0.45
C ARG A 107 19.58 -15.02 0.88
N GLN A 108 20.26 -16.15 1.16
CA GLN A 108 19.64 -17.48 1.29
C GLN A 108 18.52 -17.60 2.34
N GLU A 109 18.44 -16.68 3.31
CA GLU A 109 17.49 -16.69 4.42
C GLU A 109 16.42 -15.59 4.36
N HIS A 110 16.39 -14.78 3.30
CA HIS A 110 15.41 -13.68 3.17
C HIS A 110 14.44 -13.94 2.00
N PHE A 111 13.29 -13.29 2.06
CA PHE A 111 12.21 -13.42 1.10
C PHE A 111 11.85 -12.07 0.50
N ARG A 112 11.28 -12.10 -0.70
CA ARG A 112 10.61 -10.98 -1.34
C ARG A 112 9.18 -11.34 -1.66
N PHE A 113 8.31 -10.34 -1.68
CA PHE A 113 6.91 -10.49 -2.03
C PHE A 113 6.62 -9.79 -3.35
N THR A 114 6.35 -10.58 -4.39
CA THR A 114 6.08 -10.07 -5.75
C THR A 114 4.59 -10.12 -6.03
N ASN A 115 3.99 -9.01 -6.44
CA ASN A 115 2.55 -8.92 -6.67
C ASN A 115 2.12 -9.73 -7.91
N GLN A 116 1.03 -10.50 -7.81
CA GLN A 116 0.53 -11.33 -8.90
C GLN A 116 0.17 -10.53 -10.16
N GLN A 117 -0.46 -9.36 -10.00
CA GLN A 117 -0.98 -8.59 -11.12
C GLN A 117 0.09 -7.67 -11.71
N MET A 118 0.87 -7.02 -10.85
CA MET A 118 1.78 -5.95 -11.25
C MET A 118 3.23 -6.41 -11.44
N GLY A 119 3.63 -7.55 -10.85
CA GLY A 119 5.03 -7.98 -10.84
C GLY A 119 5.95 -7.04 -10.05
N SER A 120 5.39 -6.09 -9.31
CA SER A 120 6.10 -5.19 -8.40
C SER A 120 6.41 -5.89 -7.08
N CYS A 121 7.45 -5.44 -6.38
CA CYS A 121 7.86 -5.97 -5.09
C CYS A 121 7.32 -5.10 -3.94
N MET A 122 6.97 -5.75 -2.83
CA MET A 122 6.81 -5.08 -1.55
C MET A 122 8.16 -4.47 -1.12
N GLN A 123 8.13 -3.23 -0.64
CA GLN A 123 9.33 -2.52 -0.20
C GLN A 123 9.06 -1.77 1.11
N ALA A 124 9.93 -1.97 2.09
CA ALA A 124 9.95 -1.16 3.32
C ALA A 124 10.33 0.29 2.99
N TYR A 125 9.51 1.25 3.40
CA TYR A 125 9.74 2.66 3.10
C TYR A 125 9.11 3.55 4.16
N GLY A 126 9.85 4.56 4.63
CA GLY A 126 9.36 5.45 5.70
C GLY A 126 8.89 4.64 6.91
N ASN A 127 7.63 4.81 7.31
CA ASN A 127 7.01 4.08 8.43
C ASN A 127 6.07 2.95 7.99
N GLY A 128 6.17 2.46 6.76
CA GLY A 128 5.32 1.37 6.29
C GLY A 128 5.91 0.65 5.10
N VAL A 129 5.04 0.21 4.20
CA VAL A 129 5.42 -0.53 3.01
C VAL A 129 4.74 0.00 1.76
N ILE A 130 5.51 0.09 0.69
CA ILE A 130 5.06 0.51 -0.64
C ILE A 130 5.23 -0.62 -1.63
N GLN A 131 4.68 -0.44 -2.83
CA GLN A 131 5.03 -1.22 -4.01
C GLN A 131 6.10 -0.49 -4.83
N ASP A 132 7.10 -1.19 -5.33
CA ASP A 132 8.07 -0.62 -6.29
C ASP A 132 8.52 -1.70 -7.31
N SER A 133 9.25 -1.30 -8.33
CA SER A 133 9.92 -2.23 -9.25
C SER A 133 10.86 -3.14 -8.48
N CYS A 134 10.83 -4.45 -8.78
CA CYS A 134 11.71 -5.41 -8.13
C CYS A 134 13.17 -5.17 -8.50
N ASP A 135 14.05 -5.06 -7.49
CA ASP A 135 15.50 -4.97 -7.65
C ASP A 135 16.15 -6.02 -6.74
N PRO A 136 16.92 -6.99 -7.28
CA PRO A 136 17.53 -8.01 -6.47
C PRO A 136 18.64 -7.54 -5.52
N ASN A 137 19.13 -6.32 -5.69
CA ASN A 137 20.08 -5.69 -4.78
C ASN A 137 19.36 -4.79 -3.74
N ASN A 138 18.05 -4.64 -3.92
CA ASN A 138 17.05 -3.97 -3.10
C ASN A 138 16.95 -4.46 -1.64
N LEU A 139 17.81 -4.07 -0.70
CA LEU A 139 17.68 -4.55 0.69
C LEU A 139 16.36 -4.13 1.38
N ASP A 140 15.72 -3.03 0.95
CA ASP A 140 14.38 -2.66 1.44
C ASP A 140 13.27 -3.60 0.94
N GLN A 141 13.55 -4.45 -0.05
CA GLN A 141 12.61 -5.44 -0.58
C GLN A 141 12.83 -6.84 0.02
N ASP A 142 13.80 -6.98 0.92
CA ASP A 142 14.10 -8.21 1.64
C ASP A 142 13.39 -8.24 3.00
N PHE A 143 12.73 -9.37 3.28
CA PHE A 143 12.00 -9.62 4.51
C PHE A 143 12.39 -10.97 5.13
N GLU A 144 12.42 -11.01 6.45
CA GLU A 144 12.59 -12.22 7.25
C GLU A 144 11.21 -12.68 7.76
N LEU A 145 10.91 -13.97 7.62
CA LEU A 145 9.68 -14.58 8.14
C LEU A 145 10.01 -15.27 9.46
N LEU A 146 9.52 -14.72 10.57
CA LEU A 146 9.78 -15.26 11.91
C LEU A 146 8.56 -16.09 12.37
N PRO A 147 8.65 -17.43 12.42
CA PRO A 147 7.52 -18.26 12.79
C PRO A 147 7.17 -18.13 14.28
N THR A 148 5.88 -18.22 14.58
CA THR A 148 5.36 -18.32 15.96
C THR A 148 4.97 -19.76 16.30
N SER A 149 4.70 -20.03 17.58
CA SER A 149 4.17 -21.33 18.04
C SER A 149 2.74 -21.61 17.58
N THR A 150 2.02 -20.62 17.05
CA THR A 150 0.63 -20.75 16.57
C THR A 150 0.52 -20.96 15.07
N GLY A 151 1.65 -21.03 14.35
CA GLY A 151 1.69 -21.11 12.89
C GLY A 151 1.49 -19.78 12.17
N ALA A 152 1.36 -18.68 12.93
CA ALA A 152 1.48 -17.33 12.37
C ALA A 152 2.97 -16.99 12.12
N VAL A 153 3.20 -15.88 11.43
CA VAL A 153 4.54 -15.33 11.20
C VAL A 153 4.56 -13.84 11.53
N PHE A 154 5.68 -13.36 12.06
CA PHE A 154 6.05 -11.96 11.93
C PHE A 154 6.77 -11.78 10.60
N ILE A 155 6.53 -10.66 9.94
CA ILE A 155 7.24 -10.29 8.71
C ILE A 155 8.11 -9.09 9.05
N LYS A 156 9.43 -9.28 9.00
CA LYS A 156 10.40 -8.28 9.43
C LYS A 156 11.18 -7.74 8.23
N SER A 157 11.16 -6.43 8.05
CA SER A 157 12.04 -5.75 7.09
C SER A 157 13.49 -5.97 7.48
N VAL A 158 14.31 -6.47 6.54
CA VAL A 158 15.73 -6.69 6.77
C VAL A 158 16.48 -5.36 6.80
N SER A 159 16.13 -4.39 5.95
CA SER A 159 16.81 -3.09 5.92
C SER A 159 16.57 -2.27 7.18
N GLN A 160 15.34 -2.28 7.71
CA GLN A 160 14.95 -1.42 8.82
C GLN A 160 14.91 -2.14 10.18
N GLN A 161 15.03 -3.47 10.20
CA GLN A 161 14.92 -4.30 11.41
C GLN A 161 13.61 -4.06 12.19
N ARG A 162 12.54 -3.75 11.46
CA ARG A 162 11.18 -3.49 11.96
C ARG A 162 10.19 -4.50 11.38
N CYS A 163 9.18 -4.85 12.16
CA CYS A 163 8.12 -5.75 11.75
C CYS A 163 6.96 -4.98 11.12
N LEU A 164 6.33 -5.60 10.12
CA LEU A 164 5.03 -5.14 9.65
C LEU A 164 4.03 -5.16 10.80
N THR A 165 3.30 -4.06 10.94
CA THR A 165 2.35 -3.81 12.01
C THR A 165 1.07 -3.28 11.41
N TYR A 166 -0.07 -3.68 11.97
CA TYR A 166 -1.38 -3.14 11.59
C TYR A 166 -2.28 -2.99 12.81
N ASN A 167 -3.31 -2.16 12.68
CA ASN A 167 -4.41 -2.13 13.62
C ASN A 167 -5.39 -3.25 13.29
N ALA A 168 -5.67 -4.18 14.22
CA ALA A 168 -6.64 -5.25 13.97
C ALA A 168 -8.09 -4.72 13.97
N VAL A 169 -8.35 -3.63 14.69
CA VAL A 169 -9.63 -2.92 14.75
C VAL A 169 -9.51 -1.56 14.05
N SER A 170 -10.49 -1.26 13.19
CA SER A 170 -10.57 -0.01 12.41
C SER A 170 -12.03 0.44 12.33
N THR A 171 -12.25 1.75 12.31
CA THR A 171 -13.55 2.35 12.01
C THR A 171 -13.73 2.62 10.51
N THR A 172 -12.71 2.31 9.70
CA THR A 172 -12.72 2.47 8.23
C THR A 172 -12.89 1.11 7.54
N GLY A 173 -13.05 1.11 6.21
CA GLY A 173 -13.12 -0.11 5.41
C GLY A 173 -11.78 -0.81 5.18
N TYR A 174 -10.69 -0.27 5.75
CA TYR A 174 -9.32 -0.71 5.59
C TYR A 174 -8.53 -0.65 6.89
N PHE A 175 -7.32 -1.22 6.87
CA PHE A 175 -6.39 -1.18 7.99
C PHE A 175 -5.03 -0.68 7.51
N THR A 176 -4.42 0.17 8.33
CA THR A 176 -3.15 0.82 8.01
C THR A 176 -2.02 -0.17 8.25
N LEU A 177 -1.11 -0.27 7.28
CA LEU A 177 0.03 -1.16 7.35
C LEU A 177 1.30 -0.33 7.55
N THR A 178 1.95 -0.50 8.70
CA THR A 178 3.11 0.27 9.13
C THR A 178 4.29 -0.65 9.45
N LEU A 179 5.43 -0.05 9.83
CA LEU A 179 6.61 -0.73 10.34
C LEU A 179 6.91 -0.22 11.75
N ASP A 180 6.97 -1.14 12.71
CA ASP A 180 7.33 -0.84 14.09
C ASP A 180 8.36 -1.85 14.63
N ARG A 181 8.91 -1.62 15.82
CA ARG A 181 9.75 -2.58 16.52
C ARG A 181 9.00 -3.91 16.65
N CYS A 182 9.67 -5.01 16.32
CA CYS A 182 9.15 -6.35 16.54
C CYS A 182 8.96 -6.63 18.04
N ASP A 183 7.74 -6.89 18.49
CA ASP A 183 7.40 -7.15 19.89
C ASP A 183 6.21 -8.13 19.99
N ASP A 184 6.50 -9.37 20.38
CA ASP A 184 5.52 -10.43 20.55
C ASP A 184 4.69 -10.30 21.85
N LYS A 185 5.05 -9.37 22.74
CA LYS A 185 4.37 -9.15 24.03
C LYS A 185 3.36 -8.01 23.98
N LYS A 186 3.35 -7.20 22.91
CA LYS A 186 2.52 -6.00 22.77
C LYS A 186 1.44 -6.12 21.70
N ILE A 187 1.01 -7.34 21.41
CA ILE A 187 -0.13 -7.57 20.51
C ILE A 187 -1.42 -7.08 21.19
N THR A 188 -2.09 -6.12 20.56
CA THR A 188 -3.34 -5.49 21.02
C THR A 188 -4.28 -5.24 19.83
N PRO A 189 -5.57 -4.92 20.05
CA PRO A 189 -6.49 -4.61 18.96
C PRO A 189 -6.07 -3.44 18.04
N LEU A 190 -5.20 -2.54 18.52
CA LEU A 190 -4.71 -1.39 17.74
C LEU A 190 -3.26 -1.56 17.28
N HIS A 191 -2.63 -2.68 17.61
CA HIS A 191 -1.24 -2.96 17.31
C HIS A 191 -1.02 -4.48 17.25
N ASP A 192 -1.06 -5.05 16.05
CA ASP A 192 -0.79 -6.46 15.79
C ASP A 192 0.30 -6.58 14.73
N GLN A 193 1.09 -7.63 14.81
CA GLN A 193 2.24 -7.90 13.94
C GLN A 193 2.27 -9.34 13.41
N THR A 194 1.22 -10.11 13.73
CA THR A 194 1.10 -11.50 13.32
C THR A 194 0.29 -11.62 12.04
N PHE A 195 0.82 -12.41 11.11
CA PHE A 195 0.21 -12.68 9.81
C PHE A 195 0.11 -14.18 9.57
N TYR A 196 -0.90 -14.57 8.79
CA TYR A 196 -1.06 -15.91 8.26
C TYR A 196 -0.75 -15.89 6.76
N LEU A 197 0.10 -16.83 6.33
CA LEU A 197 0.31 -17.11 4.91
C LEU A 197 -0.81 -18.05 4.46
N THR A 198 -1.73 -17.52 3.65
CA THR A 198 -3.01 -18.17 3.34
C THR A 198 -3.13 -18.47 1.84
N PRO A 199 -4.03 -19.39 1.42
CA PRO A 199 -4.32 -19.60 0.01
C PRO A 199 -4.68 -18.28 -0.69
N PRO A 200 -4.34 -18.12 -1.98
CA PRO A 200 -4.61 -16.88 -2.69
C PRO A 200 -6.12 -16.69 -2.85
N LEU A 201 -6.54 -15.43 -3.00
CA LEU A 201 -7.94 -15.05 -3.24
C LEU A 201 -8.30 -15.29 -4.71
N LEU A 202 -8.40 -16.56 -5.09
CA LEU A 202 -8.71 -17.07 -6.42
C LEU A 202 -9.77 -18.15 -6.35
N ASN A 203 -10.42 -18.44 -7.48
CA ASN A 203 -11.31 -19.59 -7.58
C ASN A 203 -10.50 -20.88 -7.41
N ALA A 204 -10.85 -21.69 -6.41
CA ALA A 204 -10.26 -23.00 -6.19
C ALA A 204 -10.99 -24.08 -7.01
N SER A 205 -10.24 -25.06 -7.51
CA SER A 205 -10.79 -26.28 -8.10
C SER A 205 -10.51 -27.46 -7.17
N PRO A 206 -11.47 -28.36 -6.92
CA PRO A 206 -11.21 -29.57 -6.14
C PRO A 206 -10.08 -30.40 -6.77
N LEU A 207 -9.21 -30.97 -5.94
CA LEU A 207 -8.21 -31.93 -6.38
C LEU A 207 -8.95 -33.20 -6.87
N LYS A 208 -8.52 -33.72 -8.01
CA LYS A 208 -9.03 -34.97 -8.58
C LYS A 208 -8.21 -36.15 -8.09
#